data_AF-A0A820IJU1-F1
#
_entry.id   AF-A0A820IJU1-F1
#
_cell.length_a   1.000
_cell.length_b   1.000
_cell.length_c   1.000
_cell.angle_alpha   90.00
_cell.angle_beta   90.00
_cell.angle_gamma   90.00
#
_symmetry.space_group_name_H-M   'P 1'
#
loop_
_entity.id
_entity.type
_entity.pdbx_description
1 polymer ?
#
loop_
_entity_poly.entity_id
_entity_poly.type
_entity_poly.pdbx_seq_one_letter_code
_entity_poly.pdbx_strand_id
1 'polypeptide(L)'
;MCWSSTLKQFIVLELNDIYFVNENTMMIERIETIKKERWMSCTCSDTSLYLSTRVHGSSILEFSLLPTIRLIKEWKCPDSCLKTEDITCIKYNNETLALLIRNNLNKTMRMKLKSSITFEHIWCFQLDL
;
A
#
# COMPACT_ATOMS: atom_id res chain seq x y z
N MET A 1 -1.57 -3.59 -8.40
CA MET A 1 -0.60 -3.02 -9.35
C MET A 1 -0.61 -1.50 -9.24
N CYS A 2 0.54 -0.87 -9.46
CA CYS A 2 0.67 0.59 -9.61
C CYS A 2 1.80 0.92 -10.60
N TRP A 3 1.77 2.10 -11.19
CA TRP A 3 2.83 2.60 -12.08
C TRP A 3 3.79 3.48 -11.31
N SER A 4 5.10 3.24 -11.42
CA SER A 4 6.13 4.12 -10.89
C SER A 4 6.72 4.97 -12.00
N SER A 5 6.48 6.29 -11.94
CA SER A 5 7.08 7.26 -12.88
C SER A 5 8.60 7.30 -12.77
N THR A 6 9.13 7.15 -11.57
CA THR A 6 10.57 7.15 -11.27
C THR A 6 11.29 5.96 -11.88
N LEU A 7 10.70 4.75 -11.79
CA LEU A 7 11.29 3.55 -12.37
C LEU A 7 10.89 3.34 -13.83
N LYS A 8 9.86 4.04 -14.31
CA LYS A 8 9.20 3.84 -15.61
C LYS A 8 8.74 2.39 -15.81
N GLN A 9 8.18 1.81 -14.77
CA GLN A 9 7.79 0.40 -14.71
C GLN A 9 6.52 0.22 -13.87
N PHE A 10 5.77 -0.83 -14.17
CA PHE A 10 4.69 -1.29 -13.30
C PHE A 10 5.25 -2.08 -12.14
N ILE A 11 4.70 -1.84 -10.94
CA ILE A 11 4.91 -2.66 -9.75
C ILE A 11 3.66 -3.52 -9.58
N VAL A 12 3.83 -4.81 -9.78
CA VAL A 12 2.77 -5.81 -9.71
C VAL A 12 2.91 -6.59 -8.42
N LEU A 13 1.82 -6.64 -7.65
CA LEU A 13 1.72 -7.49 -6.47
C LEU A 13 1.11 -8.83 -6.85
N GLU A 14 1.78 -9.89 -6.43
CA GLU A 14 1.24 -11.22 -6.24
C GLU A 14 1.02 -11.42 -4.72
N LEU A 15 0.44 -12.54 -4.31
CA LEU A 15 0.11 -12.79 -2.90
C LEU A 15 1.32 -12.59 -1.97
N ASN A 16 2.49 -13.14 -2.33
CA ASN A 16 3.69 -13.08 -1.49
C ASN A 16 4.87 -12.36 -2.13
N ASP A 17 4.79 -12.15 -3.44
CA ASP A 17 5.89 -11.67 -4.26
C ASP A 17 5.52 -10.38 -4.97
N ILE A 18 6.53 -9.59 -5.31
CA ILE A 18 6.39 -8.29 -5.94
C ILE A 18 7.29 -8.28 -7.16
N TYR A 19 6.79 -7.77 -8.26
CA TYR A 19 7.46 -7.78 -9.54
C TYR A 19 7.52 -6.39 -10.16
N PHE A 20 8.65 -6.09 -10.78
CA PHE A 20 8.73 -5.05 -11.79
C PHE A 20 8.36 -5.61 -13.14
N VAL A 21 7.55 -4.87 -13.88
CA VAL A 21 7.21 -5.17 -15.27
C VAL A 21 7.60 -3.98 -16.12
N ASN A 22 8.55 -4.19 -17.02
CA ASN A 22 8.94 -3.22 -18.03
C ASN A 22 8.00 -3.37 -19.23
N GLU A 23 7.17 -2.35 -19.50
CA GLU A 23 6.18 -2.41 -20.57
C GLU A 23 6.80 -2.45 -21.98
N ASN A 24 8.01 -1.90 -22.15
CA ASN A 24 8.66 -1.83 -23.46
C ASN A 24 9.31 -3.15 -23.84
N THR A 25 9.87 -3.86 -22.86
CA THR A 25 10.57 -5.14 -23.08
C THR A 25 9.73 -6.35 -22.70
N MET A 26 8.60 -6.14 -22.02
CA MET A 26 7.79 -7.17 -21.35
C MET A 26 8.59 -8.04 -20.36
N MET A 27 9.74 -7.54 -19.89
CA MET A 27 10.53 -8.23 -18.88
C MET A 27 9.88 -8.12 -17.51
N ILE A 28 9.87 -9.24 -16.79
CA ILE A 28 9.33 -9.36 -15.44
C ILE A 28 10.47 -9.74 -14.50
N GLU A 29 10.73 -8.89 -13.52
CA GLU A 29 11.79 -9.09 -12.53
C GLU A 29 11.20 -9.09 -11.13
N ARG A 30 11.57 -10.08 -10.33
CA ARG A 30 11.09 -10.17 -8.94
C ARG A 30 11.93 -9.27 -8.04
N ILE A 31 11.25 -8.52 -7.17
CA ILE A 31 11.91 -7.68 -6.16
C ILE A 31 12.30 -8.56 -4.97
N GLU A 32 13.59 -8.88 -4.83
CA GLU A 32 14.07 -9.78 -3.77
C GLU A 32 14.33 -9.08 -2.43
N THR A 33 14.47 -7.75 -2.44
CA THR A 33 14.82 -6.97 -1.23
C THR A 33 13.65 -6.79 -0.27
N ILE A 34 12.42 -6.98 -0.74
CA ILE A 34 11.21 -6.90 0.09
C ILE A 34 10.95 -8.29 0.67
N LYS A 35 10.85 -8.37 2.00
CA LYS A 35 10.52 -9.61 2.71
C LYS A 35 9.20 -10.17 2.18
N LYS A 36 9.10 -11.49 2.03
CA LYS A 36 7.83 -12.14 1.71
C LYS A 36 6.83 -11.91 2.83
N GLU A 37 5.70 -11.33 2.49
CA GLU A 37 4.53 -11.18 3.36
C GLU A 37 3.28 -11.37 2.51
N ARG A 38 2.14 -11.63 3.14
CA ARG A 38 0.87 -11.64 2.40
C ARG A 38 0.48 -10.20 2.08
N TRP A 39 0.64 -9.78 0.83
CA TRP A 39 0.30 -8.44 0.37
C TRP A 39 -1.16 -8.36 -0.09
N MET A 40 -1.80 -7.22 0.15
CA MET A 40 -3.18 -6.96 -0.25
C MET A 40 -3.25 -5.91 -1.37
N SER A 41 -2.57 -4.77 -1.19
CA SER A 41 -2.60 -3.69 -2.17
C SER A 41 -1.32 -2.86 -2.16
N CYS A 42 -1.05 -2.16 -3.27
CA CYS A 42 0.10 -1.29 -3.45
C CYS A 42 -0.29 0.04 -4.09
N THR A 43 0.51 1.07 -3.80
CA THR A 43 0.57 2.33 -4.53
C THR A 43 1.98 2.89 -4.41
N CYS A 44 2.37 3.84 -5.25
CA CYS A 44 3.64 4.54 -5.08
C CYS A 44 3.50 6.04 -5.30
N SER A 45 4.43 6.78 -4.70
CA SER A 45 4.82 8.13 -5.07
C SER A 45 6.05 8.07 -5.98
N ASP A 46 6.65 9.21 -6.29
CA ASP A 46 7.92 9.25 -7.01
C ASP A 46 9.08 8.65 -6.19
N THR A 47 9.01 8.71 -4.86
CA THR A 47 10.12 8.27 -4.00
C THR A 47 9.85 6.98 -3.25
N SER A 48 8.56 6.65 -3.04
CA SER A 48 8.16 5.63 -2.09
C SER A 48 7.17 4.63 -2.69
N LEU A 49 7.34 3.35 -2.34
CA LEU A 49 6.35 2.29 -2.54
C LEU A 49 5.63 2.04 -1.21
N TYR A 50 4.31 2.11 -1.24
CA TYR A 50 3.45 1.77 -0.12
C TYR A 50 2.79 0.41 -0.36
N LEU A 51 2.82 -0.46 0.64
CA LEU A 51 2.22 -1.79 0.62
C LEU A 51 1.29 -1.98 1.81
N SER A 52 0.15 -2.63 1.62
CA SER A 52 -0.71 -3.09 2.72
C SER A 52 -0.64 -4.61 2.88
N THR A 53 -0.65 -5.09 4.12
CA THR A 53 -0.68 -6.53 4.42
C THR A 53 -2.11 -7.09 4.34
N ARG A 54 -2.22 -8.38 4.02
CA ARG A 54 -3.49 -9.13 3.87
C ARG A 54 -3.81 -9.91 5.14
N VAL A 55 -3.99 -9.19 6.23
CA VAL A 55 -4.36 -9.72 7.55
C VAL A 55 -5.29 -8.74 8.26
N HIS A 56 -6.10 -9.24 9.20
CA HIS A 56 -6.85 -8.40 10.13
C HIS A 56 -5.91 -7.53 10.96
N GLY A 57 -6.25 -6.25 11.11
CA GLY A 57 -5.33 -5.25 11.65
C GLY A 57 -4.18 -4.96 10.69
N SER A 58 -4.48 -4.89 9.39
CA SER A 58 -3.49 -4.70 8.31
C SER A 58 -2.50 -3.57 8.61
N SER A 59 -1.22 -3.83 8.35
CA SER A 59 -0.17 -2.81 8.37
C SER A 59 -0.08 -2.09 7.02
N ILE A 60 0.46 -0.88 7.03
CA ILE A 60 0.99 -0.22 5.82
C ILE A 60 2.51 -0.09 5.98
N LEU A 61 3.25 -0.52 4.98
CA LEU A 61 4.70 -0.42 4.93
C LEU A 61 5.09 0.54 3.82
N GLU A 62 6.03 1.44 4.11
CA GLU A 62 6.65 2.34 3.15
C GLU A 62 8.08 1.90 2.87
N PHE A 63 8.42 1.76 1.59
CA PHE A 63 9.74 1.45 1.10
C PHE A 63 10.26 2.59 0.23
N SER A 64 11.55 2.94 0.28
CA SER A 64 12.14 3.79 -0.76
C SER A 64 12.16 3.04 -2.09
N LEU A 65 12.00 3.74 -3.21
CA LEU A 65 12.19 3.18 -4.54
C LEU A 65 13.65 3.26 -5.00
N LEU A 66 14.32 4.39 -4.71
CA LEU A 66 15.70 4.66 -5.10
C LEU A 66 16.56 5.12 -3.90
N PRO A 67 17.89 4.94 -3.95
CA PRO A 67 18.64 4.20 -4.99
C PRO A 67 18.44 2.68 -4.87
N THR A 68 17.97 2.21 -3.71
CA THR A 68 17.65 0.81 -3.46
C THR A 68 16.33 0.70 -2.70
N ILE A 69 15.64 -0.41 -2.91
CA ILE A 69 14.42 -0.71 -2.17
C ILE A 69 14.77 -1.14 -0.75
N ARG A 70 14.34 -0.34 0.22
CA ARG A 70 14.49 -0.58 1.66
C ARG A 70 13.28 -0.08 2.41
N LEU A 71 12.93 -0.78 3.48
CA LEU A 71 11.86 -0.36 4.38
C LEU A 71 12.25 0.97 5.06
N ILE A 72 11.39 1.98 4.93
CA ILE A 72 11.51 3.26 5.62
C ILE A 72 10.70 3.21 6.91
N LYS A 73 9.44 2.81 6.82
CA LYS A 73 8.48 2.89 7.93
C LYS A 73 7.41 1.82 7.83
N GLU A 74 6.87 1.44 8.97
CA GLU A 74 5.70 0.58 9.08
C GLU A 74 4.70 1.23 10.05
N TRP A 75 3.46 1.35 9.61
CA TRP A 75 2.32 1.71 10.44
C TRP A 75 1.50 0.45 10.70
N LYS A 76 1.47 0.04 11.96
CA LYS A 76 0.69 -1.12 12.44
C LYS A 76 -0.64 -0.67 13.00
N CYS A 77 -1.53 -1.62 13.27
CA CYS A 77 -2.69 -1.36 14.11
C CYS A 77 -2.25 -0.80 15.49
N PRO A 78 -2.88 0.27 16.01
CA PRO A 78 -4.12 0.90 15.54
C PRO A 78 -3.95 2.08 14.57
N ASP A 79 -2.72 2.47 14.25
CA ASP A 79 -2.43 3.67 13.44
C ASP A 79 -2.91 3.52 12.00
N SER A 80 -2.77 2.31 11.43
CA SER A 80 -3.24 1.94 10.09
C SER A 80 -4.76 1.70 10.07
N CYS A 81 -5.21 0.63 10.72
CA CYS A 81 -6.62 0.27 10.91
C CYS A 81 -6.81 -0.46 12.25
N LEU A 82 -8.08 -0.71 12.62
CA LEU A 82 -8.41 -1.47 13.83
C LEU A 82 -8.10 -2.96 13.65
N LYS A 83 -7.98 -3.69 14.76
CA LYS A 83 -7.69 -5.14 14.77
C LYS A 83 -8.70 -5.99 14.00
N THR A 84 -9.93 -5.54 13.86
CA THR A 84 -11.02 -6.26 13.17
C THR A 84 -11.22 -5.78 11.72
N GLU A 85 -10.34 -4.89 11.25
CA GLU A 85 -10.44 -4.25 9.94
C GLU A 85 -9.32 -4.73 9.02
N ASP A 86 -9.61 -4.69 7.71
CA ASP A 86 -8.65 -5.00 6.64
C ASP A 86 -8.49 -3.78 5.72
N ILE A 87 -7.26 -3.49 5.29
CA ILE A 87 -6.99 -2.47 4.28
C ILE A 87 -7.06 -3.13 2.90
N THR A 88 -8.17 -2.91 2.21
CA THR A 88 -8.47 -3.54 0.91
C THR A 88 -7.89 -2.81 -0.28
N CYS A 89 -7.67 -1.49 -0.16
CA CYS A 89 -7.07 -0.68 -1.21
C CYS A 89 -6.29 0.48 -0.59
N ILE A 90 -5.16 0.82 -1.22
CA ILE A 90 -4.39 2.03 -0.94
C ILE A 90 -4.13 2.77 -2.25
N LYS A 91 -4.27 4.11 -2.23
CA LYS A 91 -3.96 4.98 -3.35
C LYS A 91 -3.23 6.22 -2.86
N TYR A 92 -2.11 6.50 -3.51
CA TYR A 92 -1.35 7.72 -3.30
C TYR A 92 -1.77 8.76 -4.34
N ASN A 93 -1.94 10.00 -3.91
CA ASN A 93 -2.07 11.15 -4.78
C ASN A 93 -1.62 12.42 -4.04
N ASN A 94 -0.70 13.19 -4.62
CA ASN A 94 -0.29 14.51 -4.13
C ASN A 94 -0.13 14.59 -2.59
N GLU A 95 0.83 13.85 -2.04
CA GLU A 95 1.13 13.79 -0.60
C GLU A 95 0.02 13.25 0.31
N THR A 96 -1.00 12.62 -0.28
CA THR A 96 -2.07 11.96 0.47
C THR A 96 -2.14 10.47 0.17
N LEU A 97 -2.53 9.70 1.18
CA LEU A 97 -2.85 8.28 1.09
C LEU A 97 -4.33 8.09 1.39
N ALA A 98 -5.07 7.69 0.36
CA ALA A 98 -6.43 7.21 0.48
C ALA A 98 -6.42 5.71 0.79
N LEU A 99 -7.11 5.31 1.86
CA LEU A 99 -7.21 3.94 2.35
C LEU A 99 -8.66 3.50 2.31
N LEU A 100 -8.94 2.34 1.73
CA LEU A 100 -10.24 1.69 1.81
C LEU A 100 -10.20 0.55 2.84
N ILE A 101 -10.85 0.77 3.97
CA ILE A 101 -10.79 -0.07 5.15
C ILE A 101 -12.13 -0.81 5.28
N ARG A 102 -12.10 -2.14 5.27
CA ARG A 102 -13.29 -2.97 5.43
C ARG A 102 -13.34 -3.51 6.85
N ASN A 103 -14.51 -3.45 7.47
CA ASN A 103 -14.80 -4.20 8.68
C ASN A 103 -15.79 -5.32 8.35
N ASN A 104 -15.31 -6.57 8.40
CA ASN A 104 -16.12 -7.72 8.00
C ASN A 104 -17.20 -8.09 9.04
N LEU A 105 -17.00 -7.69 10.31
CA LEU A 105 -17.91 -8.02 11.41
C LEU A 105 -19.21 -7.22 11.34
N ASN A 106 -19.09 -5.91 11.13
CA ASN A 106 -20.24 -5.00 11.10
C ASN A 106 -20.71 -4.64 9.68
N LYS A 107 -20.10 -5.24 8.63
CA LYS A 107 -20.41 -4.97 7.22
C LYS A 107 -20.31 -3.48 6.88
N THR A 108 -19.25 -2.83 7.34
CA THR A 108 -18.99 -1.42 6.98
C THR A 108 -17.71 -1.30 6.16
N MET A 109 -17.67 -0.26 5.34
CA MET A 109 -16.47 0.16 4.64
C MET A 109 -16.20 1.62 4.95
N ARG A 110 -14.95 1.93 5.28
CA ARG A 110 -14.52 3.26 5.64
C ARG A 110 -13.41 3.68 4.72
N MET A 111 -13.56 4.84 4.10
CA MET A 111 -12.47 5.44 3.35
C MET A 111 -11.84 6.54 4.21
N LYS A 112 -10.54 6.42 4.42
CA LYS A 112 -9.73 7.41 5.14
C LYS A 112 -8.76 8.08 4.20
N LEU A 113 -8.59 9.38 4.36
CA LEU A 113 -7.53 10.15 3.74
C LEU A 113 -6.52 10.55 4.82
N LYS A 114 -5.25 10.23 4.59
CA LYS A 114 -4.14 10.56 5.48
C LYS A 114 -3.07 11.33 4.73
N SER A 115 -2.30 12.15 5.43
CA SER A 115 -1.04 12.68 4.91
C SER A 115 -0.08 11.52 4.67
N SER A 116 0.59 11.45 3.52
CA SER A 116 1.63 10.43 3.29
C SER A 116 2.91 10.73 4.09
N ILE A 117 3.11 12.00 4.48
CA ILE A 117 4.31 12.47 5.18
C ILE A 117 4.18 12.21 6.68
N THR A 118 3.10 12.71 7.29
CA THR A 118 2.89 12.61 8.74
C THR A 118 2.05 11.41 9.14
N PHE A 119 1.31 10.82 8.21
CA PHE A 119 0.29 9.78 8.45
C PHE A 119 -0.89 10.24 9.31
N GLU A 120 -1.00 11.54 9.56
CA GLU A 120 -2.11 12.17 10.24
C GLU A 120 -3.40 12.04 9.42
N HIS A 121 -4.50 11.92 10.14
CA HIS A 121 -5.83 11.87 9.55
C HIS A 121 -6.21 13.24 8.99
N ILE A 122 -6.59 13.28 7.72
CA ILE A 122 -7.13 14.48 7.08
C ILE A 122 -8.65 14.41 7.07
N TRP A 123 -9.19 13.28 6.59
CA TRP A 123 -10.63 13.10 6.44
C TRP A 123 -11.04 11.63 6.45
N CYS A 124 -12.31 11.37 6.74
CA CYS A 124 -12.88 10.04 6.75
C CYS A 124 -14.38 10.07 6.49
N PHE A 125 -14.87 9.06 5.77
CA PHE A 125 -16.28 8.76 5.67
C PHE A 125 -16.53 7.26 5.74
N GLN A 126 -17.72 6.90 6.21
CA GLN A 126 -18.18 5.53 6.29
C GLN A 126 -19.28 5.29 5.25
N LEU A 127 -19.22 4.12 4.64
CA LEU A 127 -20.22 3.53 3.76
C LEU A 127 -20.74 2.28 4.44
N ASP A 128 -22.06 2.14 4.45
CA ASP A 128 -22.69 0.88 4.82
C ASP A 128 -22.66 -0.04 3.59
N LEU A 129 -22.32 -1.32 3.79
CA LEU A 129 -22.25 -2.34 2.73
C LEU A 129 -23.44 -3.29 2.78
#